data_AF-A0A653IYZ1-F1
#
_entry.id   AF-A0A653IYZ1-F1
#
_cell.length_a   1.000
_cell.length_b   1.000
_cell.length_c   1.000
_cell.angle_alpha   90.00
_cell.angle_beta   90.00
_cell.angle_gamma   90.00
#
_symmetry.space_group_name_H-M   'P 1'
#
loop_
_entity.id
_entity.type
_entity.pdbx_description
1 polymer ?
#
loop_
_entity_poly.entity_id
_entity_poly.type
_entity_poly.pdbx_seq_one_letter_code
_entity_poly.pdbx_strand_id
1 'polypeptide(L)'
;MKYLPRILALAALTLLPSCHTEPADGDTALPEARTIDAGALAAPILTDAGEVTTNEPGKGQVPIYVLPEGHNSLQQQREQALILVRLQRRLGISTIVLEGATEIEAQPKRMDVDAAYGMFTEGDISSAEFLAAGFGVPLTAGETKEGYTVNAPKGSLCDTVAQIASLDALLDAGEDVEKVKALRTHRENVRRKLDALATRNAGFLRGLDKPGAIDCPGVTDKGRVLTTAKNAILAELVPPTSRFSPLFTRSCPAAQGRNGIPQIEGELDDIGTLTSLTDEVPEGLIDPQKKYLEEYRAFLQSRADATRTMVERAVTATENASAPIVMIVGAAHEGGTVKALRDAGVPFAVITTMSLKASGDGNLPIGESLNPGEYGRKIKAEPARNSAVNRVLYAEGTIAKPICSTRLKKPPLSINQPWARRKADVYDLSRRFADAALSGGGSTPPPPPPPGWGNDSASIDPSGAQFNRGADGRLLGVAFPLTIMAAGAEPKKTVWMYVEKRDASTDRDIDIEARLKEDVMEGRKLGEQAKIAFLSRNLKARTYETYDELESMEKLSQQ
;
A
#
# COMPACT_ATOMS: atom_id res chain seq x y z
N MET A 1 -9.94 71.91 -35.77
CA MET A 1 -10.70 71.04 -36.71
C MET A 1 -10.39 69.59 -36.31
N LYS A 2 -11.33 68.87 -35.68
CA LYS A 2 -12.34 67.96 -36.30
C LYS A 2 -11.62 66.73 -36.92
N TYR A 3 -11.77 65.46 -36.54
CA TYR A 3 -12.83 64.70 -35.86
C TYR A 3 -12.26 63.40 -35.23
N LEU A 4 -12.92 62.97 -34.15
CA LEU A 4 -12.93 61.60 -33.58
C LEU A 4 -13.73 60.64 -34.49
N PRO A 5 -13.57 59.31 -34.33
CA PRO A 5 -14.76 58.46 -34.20
C PRO A 5 -14.79 57.73 -32.86
N ARG A 6 -15.99 57.72 -32.29
CA ARG A 6 -16.43 57.04 -31.07
C ARG A 6 -16.54 55.54 -31.33
N ILE A 7 -15.98 54.72 -30.45
CA ILE A 7 -16.44 53.34 -30.23
C ILE A 7 -17.01 53.29 -28.82
N LEU A 8 -18.32 53.05 -28.73
CA LEU A 8 -19.01 52.66 -27.51
C LEU A 8 -18.60 51.24 -27.15
N ALA A 9 -18.04 51.03 -25.97
CA ALA A 9 -18.04 49.74 -25.30
C ALA A 9 -18.89 49.87 -24.03
N LEU A 10 -19.98 49.12 -24.01
CA LEU A 10 -20.91 48.98 -22.90
C LEU A 10 -20.19 48.27 -21.75
N ALA A 11 -19.88 48.97 -20.67
CA ALA A 11 -19.42 48.37 -19.43
C ALA A 11 -20.64 47.96 -18.59
N ALA A 12 -20.98 46.68 -18.59
CA ALA A 12 -21.88 46.09 -17.62
C ALA A 12 -21.10 45.86 -16.31
N LEU A 13 -21.12 46.86 -15.43
CA LEU A 13 -20.59 46.79 -14.09
C LEU A 13 -21.63 46.07 -13.20
N THR A 14 -21.50 44.77 -13.02
CA THR A 14 -22.26 44.04 -11.99
C THR A 14 -21.68 44.36 -10.62
N LEU A 15 -22.40 45.19 -9.86
CA LEU A 15 -22.21 45.39 -8.42
C LEU A 15 -22.44 44.05 -7.71
N LEU A 16 -21.37 43.44 -7.21
CA LEU A 16 -21.48 42.37 -6.22
C LEU A 16 -21.89 42.99 -4.88
N PRO A 17 -22.91 42.47 -4.18
CA PRO A 17 -23.24 42.93 -2.85
C PRO A 17 -22.08 42.58 -1.90
N SER A 18 -21.55 43.61 -1.25
CA SER A 18 -20.57 43.47 -0.17
C SER A 18 -21.27 42.85 1.04
N CYS A 19 -21.07 41.56 1.27
CA CYS A 19 -21.50 40.90 2.51
C CYS A 19 -20.57 41.35 3.65
N HIS A 20 -20.88 42.48 4.26
CA HIS A 20 -20.51 42.74 5.65
C HIS A 20 -21.53 42.02 6.53
N THR A 21 -21.17 40.81 6.96
CA THR A 21 -21.85 40.14 8.07
C THR A 21 -21.31 40.71 9.37
N GLU A 22 -22.17 41.38 10.13
CA GLU A 22 -21.95 41.65 11.56
C GLU A 22 -21.65 40.33 12.30
N PRO A 23 -20.80 40.35 13.34
CA PRO A 23 -20.58 39.18 14.17
C PRO A 23 -21.89 38.88 14.92
N ALA A 24 -22.55 37.79 14.54
CA ALA A 24 -23.66 37.28 15.31
C ALA A 24 -23.09 36.72 16.63
N ASP A 25 -23.32 37.43 17.73
CA ASP A 25 -23.30 36.91 19.10
C ASP A 25 -24.48 35.92 19.26
N GLY A 26 -24.44 34.85 18.49
CA GLY A 26 -25.36 33.74 18.55
C GLY A 26 -24.62 32.56 19.14
N ASP A 27 -24.95 32.23 20.39
CA ASP A 27 -24.57 31.03 21.10
C ASP A 27 -25.00 29.80 20.26
N THR A 28 -24.16 29.39 19.29
CA THR A 28 -24.43 28.24 18.42
C THR A 28 -24.23 26.99 19.26
N ALA A 29 -25.32 26.55 19.91
CA ALA A 29 -25.40 25.26 20.57
C ALA A 29 -24.83 24.20 19.62
N LEU A 30 -23.83 23.45 20.11
CA LEU A 30 -23.24 22.34 19.36
C LEU A 30 -24.36 21.39 18.92
N PRO A 31 -24.35 20.91 17.67
CA PRO A 31 -25.39 20.01 17.19
C PRO A 31 -25.51 18.79 18.10
N GLU A 32 -26.73 18.45 18.53
CA GLU A 32 -26.97 17.30 19.40
C GLU A 32 -26.41 16.01 18.77
N ALA A 33 -25.75 15.19 19.59
CA ALA A 33 -25.17 13.93 19.14
C ALA A 33 -26.27 12.99 18.61
N ARG A 34 -26.25 12.72 17.30
CA ARG A 34 -27.16 11.78 16.64
C ARG A 34 -26.59 10.36 16.69
N THR A 35 -27.46 9.37 16.67
CA THR A 35 -27.04 7.97 16.43
C THR A 35 -26.62 7.82 14.98
N ILE A 36 -25.40 7.33 14.75
CA ILE A 36 -24.80 7.08 13.44
C ILE A 36 -24.60 5.58 13.28
N ASP A 37 -25.15 5.03 12.19
CA ASP A 37 -24.85 3.66 11.75
C ASP A 37 -23.82 3.74 10.61
N ALA A 38 -22.54 3.63 10.98
CA ALA A 38 -21.43 3.77 10.04
C ALA A 38 -21.49 2.71 8.93
N GLY A 39 -21.83 1.47 9.29
CA GLY A 39 -21.93 0.34 8.36
C GLY A 39 -23.06 0.53 7.36
N ALA A 40 -24.24 0.99 7.79
CA ALA A 40 -25.35 1.27 6.88
C ALA A 40 -25.02 2.41 5.90
N LEU A 41 -24.28 3.44 6.34
CA LEU A 41 -23.81 4.52 5.47
C LEU A 41 -22.77 4.05 4.45
N ALA A 42 -21.88 3.14 4.86
CA ALA A 42 -20.82 2.62 4.00
C ALA A 42 -21.32 1.55 3.01
N ALA A 43 -22.23 0.66 3.39
CA ALA A 43 -22.58 -0.51 2.58
C ALA A 43 -22.92 -0.20 1.08
N PRO A 44 -23.70 0.86 0.74
CA PRO A 44 -23.99 1.21 -0.65
C PRO A 44 -22.79 1.76 -1.44
N ILE A 45 -21.67 2.05 -0.77
CA ILE A 45 -20.43 2.59 -1.33
C ILE A 45 -19.47 1.46 -1.72
N LEU A 46 -19.54 0.32 -1.02
CA LEU A 46 -18.50 -0.71 -1.08
C LEU A 46 -18.65 -1.70 -2.24
N THR A 47 -19.73 -1.61 -3.03
CA THR A 47 -20.04 -2.54 -4.12
C THR A 47 -18.81 -2.82 -5.00
N ASP A 48 -18.49 -4.10 -5.18
CA ASP A 48 -17.35 -4.60 -5.94
C ASP A 48 -15.95 -4.35 -5.35
N ALA A 49 -15.79 -3.65 -4.21
CA ALA A 49 -14.48 -3.26 -3.68
C ALA A 49 -14.21 -3.77 -2.26
N GLY A 50 -15.26 -3.89 -1.43
CA GLY A 50 -15.14 -4.35 -0.05
C GLY A 50 -16.49 -4.63 0.58
N GLU A 51 -16.47 -4.96 1.86
CA GLU A 51 -17.66 -5.19 2.67
C GLU A 51 -17.44 -4.69 4.09
N VAL A 52 -18.54 -4.41 4.79
CA VAL A 52 -18.49 -4.10 6.22
C VAL A 52 -18.41 -5.43 6.98
N THR A 53 -17.32 -5.65 7.71
CA THR A 53 -17.11 -6.87 8.50
C THR A 53 -17.41 -6.67 9.98
N THR A 54 -17.26 -5.43 10.47
CA THR A 54 -17.65 -5.02 11.82
C THR A 54 -18.36 -3.68 11.74
N ASN A 55 -19.46 -3.54 12.47
CA ASN A 55 -20.21 -2.29 12.58
C ASN A 55 -20.60 -2.05 14.03
N GLU A 56 -20.32 -0.85 14.54
CA GLU A 56 -20.71 -0.41 15.87
C GLU A 56 -21.47 0.92 15.74
N PRO A 57 -22.80 0.89 15.66
CA PRO A 57 -23.61 2.09 15.70
C PRO A 57 -23.48 2.80 17.05
N GLY A 58 -23.45 4.12 17.06
CA GLY A 58 -23.20 4.88 18.28
C GLY A 58 -23.62 6.34 18.16
N LYS A 59 -23.70 7.04 19.29
CA LYS A 59 -23.89 8.49 19.30
C LYS A 59 -22.57 9.17 18.93
N GLY A 60 -22.60 10.11 18.00
CA GLY A 60 -21.41 10.86 17.62
C GLY A 60 -21.71 11.95 16.61
N GLN A 61 -20.68 12.73 16.27
CA GLN A 61 -20.78 13.77 15.24
C GLN A 61 -20.57 13.18 13.84
N VAL A 62 -19.51 12.37 13.69
CA VAL A 62 -19.11 11.70 12.45
C VAL A 62 -18.65 10.26 12.73
N PRO A 63 -18.80 9.32 11.78
CA PRO A 63 -18.29 7.96 11.94
C PRO A 63 -16.78 7.87 11.68
N ILE A 64 -16.17 6.80 12.20
CA ILE A 64 -14.82 6.36 11.85
C ILE A 64 -14.90 5.13 10.94
N TYR A 65 -14.22 5.17 9.80
CA TYR A 65 -14.06 4.02 8.91
C TYR A 65 -12.66 3.43 9.04
N VAL A 66 -12.55 2.16 9.40
CA VAL A 66 -11.28 1.44 9.52
C VAL A 66 -11.07 0.59 8.27
N LEU A 67 -9.94 0.77 7.58
CA LEU A 67 -9.54 -0.02 6.41
C LEU A 67 -8.26 -0.81 6.75
N PRO A 68 -8.40 -2.09 7.13
CA PRO A 68 -7.27 -3.00 7.28
C PRO A 68 -6.52 -3.19 5.96
N GLU A 69 -5.18 -3.23 6.01
CA GLU A 69 -4.31 -3.31 4.84
C GLU A 69 -3.18 -4.34 4.95
N GLY A 70 -2.81 -4.93 3.82
CA GLY A 70 -1.53 -5.58 3.59
C GLY A 70 -0.62 -4.61 2.83
N HIS A 71 0.51 -4.25 3.43
CA HIS A 71 1.36 -3.16 2.95
C HIS A 71 1.89 -3.34 1.52
N ASN A 72 1.99 -4.57 1.03
CA ASN A 72 2.57 -4.91 -0.28
C ASN A 72 1.52 -5.24 -1.37
N SER A 73 0.22 -5.30 -1.04
CA SER A 73 -0.81 -5.70 -2.01
C SER A 73 -1.27 -4.50 -2.84
N LEU A 74 -0.89 -4.45 -4.12
CA LEU A 74 -1.31 -3.38 -5.03
C LEU A 74 -2.81 -3.50 -5.35
N GLN A 75 -3.32 -4.73 -5.50
CA GLN A 75 -4.75 -4.97 -5.67
C GLN A 75 -5.56 -4.43 -4.48
N GLN A 76 -5.11 -4.68 -3.25
CA GLN A 76 -5.77 -4.13 -2.08
C GLN A 76 -5.76 -2.61 -2.06
N GLN A 77 -4.61 -2.00 -2.39
CA GLN A 77 -4.50 -0.56 -2.50
C GLN A 77 -5.48 0.00 -3.55
N ARG A 78 -5.69 -0.67 -4.69
CA ARG A 78 -6.71 -0.33 -5.73
C ARG A 78 -8.13 -0.37 -5.18
N GLU A 79 -8.47 -1.43 -4.46
CA GLU A 79 -9.78 -1.58 -3.81
C GLU A 79 -10.01 -0.50 -2.75
N GLN A 80 -9.00 -0.21 -1.92
CA GLN A 80 -9.05 0.89 -0.95
C GLN A 80 -9.20 2.25 -1.64
N ALA A 81 -8.43 2.54 -2.68
CA ALA A 81 -8.54 3.79 -3.43
C ALA A 81 -9.96 3.98 -4.00
N LEU A 82 -10.57 2.93 -4.54
CA LEU A 82 -11.96 2.97 -5.01
C LEU A 82 -12.95 3.28 -3.88
N ILE A 83 -12.80 2.61 -2.73
CA ILE A 83 -13.62 2.86 -1.54
C ILE A 83 -13.47 4.32 -1.08
N LEU A 84 -12.24 4.80 -0.96
CA LEU A 84 -11.92 6.14 -0.51
C LEU A 84 -12.44 7.22 -1.46
N VAL A 85 -12.31 7.05 -2.77
CA VAL A 85 -12.86 8.00 -3.76
C VAL A 85 -14.39 8.10 -3.63
N ARG A 86 -15.07 6.98 -3.43
CA ARG A 86 -16.53 6.99 -3.25
C ARG A 86 -16.94 7.58 -1.91
N LEU A 87 -16.22 7.29 -0.82
CA LEU A 87 -16.43 7.92 0.48
C LEU A 87 -16.26 9.44 0.36
N GLN A 88 -15.15 9.90 -0.23
CA GLN A 88 -14.88 11.33 -0.43
C GLN A 88 -15.98 12.01 -1.25
N ARG A 89 -16.50 11.37 -2.29
CA ARG A 89 -17.55 11.94 -3.14
C ARG A 89 -18.92 11.98 -2.47
N ARG A 90 -19.28 10.98 -1.65
CA ARG A 90 -20.63 10.86 -1.09
C ARG A 90 -20.76 11.46 0.31
N LEU A 91 -19.72 11.32 1.13
CA LEU A 91 -19.74 11.71 2.55
C LEU A 91 -18.68 12.78 2.87
N GLY A 92 -17.70 12.98 1.98
CA GLY A 92 -16.47 13.67 2.32
C GLY A 92 -15.58 12.83 3.25
N ILE A 93 -14.34 13.26 3.41
CA ILE A 93 -13.39 12.72 4.40
C ILE A 93 -12.71 13.91 5.05
N SER A 94 -12.76 14.00 6.38
CA SER A 94 -12.10 15.11 7.09
C SER A 94 -10.60 14.91 7.17
N THR A 95 -10.14 13.69 7.44
CA THR A 95 -8.72 13.30 7.43
C THR A 95 -8.58 11.78 7.32
N ILE A 96 -7.39 11.34 6.90
CA ILE A 96 -6.97 9.93 6.92
C ILE A 96 -5.85 9.75 7.94
N VAL A 97 -6.11 8.98 9.00
CA VAL A 97 -5.14 8.57 10.01
C VAL A 97 -4.36 7.35 9.50
N LEU A 98 -3.03 7.42 9.52
CA LEU A 98 -2.16 6.41 8.91
C LEU A 98 -1.28 5.70 9.94
N GLU A 99 -1.35 4.36 9.97
CA GLU A 99 -0.26 3.56 10.55
C GLU A 99 1.06 3.87 9.83
N GLY A 100 2.20 3.76 10.50
CA GLY A 100 3.53 3.93 9.94
C GLY A 100 3.94 5.39 9.72
N ALA A 101 2.98 6.31 9.70
CA ALA A 101 3.25 7.75 9.69
C ALA A 101 3.41 8.24 11.13
N THR A 102 4.63 8.62 11.48
CA THR A 102 4.98 9.17 12.80
C THR A 102 4.91 10.70 12.84
N GLU A 103 4.95 11.33 11.68
CA GLU A 103 4.81 12.76 11.48
C GLU A 103 4.27 13.07 10.08
N ILE A 104 3.50 14.14 9.97
CA ILE A 104 3.09 14.73 8.69
C ILE A 104 3.65 16.15 8.67
N GLU A 105 4.92 16.30 8.27
CA GLU A 105 5.62 17.59 8.27
C GLU A 105 4.89 18.64 7.42
N ALA A 106 4.37 18.20 6.27
CA ALA A 106 3.57 19.01 5.38
C ALA A 106 2.48 18.16 4.73
N GLN A 107 1.29 18.74 4.61
CA GLN A 107 0.21 18.12 3.84
C GLN A 107 0.64 18.00 2.37
N PRO A 108 0.36 16.86 1.72
CA PRO A 108 0.67 16.68 0.31
C PRO A 108 0.06 17.80 -0.52
N LYS A 109 0.88 18.43 -1.37
CA LYS A 109 0.38 19.46 -2.29
C LYS A 109 -0.56 18.81 -3.30
N ARG A 110 -1.72 19.45 -3.52
CA ARG A 110 -2.66 19.01 -4.55
C ARG A 110 -1.99 19.00 -5.93
N MET A 111 -2.30 17.98 -6.71
CA MET A 111 -1.87 17.81 -8.09
C MET A 111 -3.02 17.34 -8.97
N ASP A 112 -2.75 17.25 -10.28
CA ASP A 112 -3.70 16.67 -11.22
C ASP A 112 -4.05 15.23 -10.82
N VAL A 113 -5.34 14.91 -10.81
CA VAL A 113 -5.82 13.61 -10.30
C VAL A 113 -5.35 12.46 -11.19
N ASP A 114 -5.20 12.69 -12.50
CA ASP A 114 -4.69 11.68 -13.42
C ASP A 114 -3.19 11.43 -13.19
N ALA A 115 -2.42 12.47 -12.89
CA ALA A 115 -1.02 12.32 -12.50
C ALA A 115 -0.86 11.55 -11.17
N ALA A 116 -1.66 11.88 -10.15
CA ALA A 116 -1.69 11.16 -8.88
C ALA A 116 -2.08 9.68 -9.08
N TYR A 117 -3.10 9.44 -9.90
CA TYR A 117 -3.55 8.10 -10.25
C TYR A 117 -2.47 7.30 -10.99
N GLY A 118 -1.74 7.91 -11.94
CA GLY A 118 -0.61 7.26 -12.60
C GLY A 118 0.44 6.76 -11.61
N MET A 119 0.90 7.62 -10.69
CA MET A 119 1.86 7.22 -9.64
C MET A 119 1.29 6.12 -8.73
N PHE A 120 0.00 6.23 -8.38
CA PHE A 120 -0.69 5.22 -7.58
C PHE A 120 -0.74 3.86 -8.27
N THR A 121 -1.06 3.81 -9.57
CA THR A 121 -1.13 2.55 -10.33
C THR A 121 0.22 1.85 -10.48
N GLU A 122 1.32 2.61 -10.43
CA GLU A 122 2.68 2.07 -10.38
C GLU A 122 3.08 1.58 -8.98
N GLY A 123 2.28 1.88 -7.96
CA GLY A 123 2.55 1.55 -6.55
C GLY A 123 3.51 2.51 -5.86
N ASP A 124 3.92 3.60 -6.52
CA ASP A 124 4.83 4.62 -5.99
C ASP A 124 4.25 5.32 -4.77
N ILE A 125 2.93 5.54 -4.76
CA ILE A 125 2.19 6.14 -3.65
C ILE A 125 1.08 5.20 -3.19
N SER A 126 0.70 5.29 -1.92
CA SER A 126 -0.42 4.55 -1.32
C SER A 126 -1.79 5.11 -1.74
N SER A 127 -2.87 4.39 -1.42
CA SER A 127 -4.25 4.85 -1.60
C SER A 127 -4.53 6.15 -0.83
N ALA A 128 -3.98 6.30 0.38
CA ALA A 128 -4.08 7.55 1.15
C ALA A 128 -3.37 8.73 0.49
N GLU A 129 -2.15 8.52 0.01
CA GLU A 129 -1.40 9.57 -0.69
C GLU A 129 -2.06 9.97 -2.00
N PHE A 130 -2.66 9.02 -2.71
CA PHE A 130 -3.49 9.30 -3.89
C PHE A 130 -4.68 10.21 -3.55
N LEU A 131 -5.40 9.92 -2.48
CA LEU A 131 -6.51 10.77 -2.03
C LEU A 131 -6.04 12.16 -1.59
N ALA A 132 -4.95 12.24 -0.84
CA ALA A 132 -4.38 13.51 -0.41
C ALA A 132 -3.93 14.36 -1.60
N ALA A 133 -3.19 13.77 -2.53
CA ALA A 133 -2.64 14.47 -3.69
C ALA A 133 -3.72 14.83 -4.73
N GLY A 134 -4.63 13.90 -5.05
CA GLY A 134 -5.63 14.08 -6.10
C GLY A 134 -6.87 14.85 -5.65
N PHE A 135 -7.28 14.68 -4.38
CA PHE A 135 -8.54 15.22 -3.86
C PHE A 135 -8.36 16.22 -2.72
N GLY A 136 -7.12 16.42 -2.23
CA GLY A 136 -6.83 17.36 -1.16
C GLY A 136 -7.28 16.89 0.23
N VAL A 137 -7.45 15.57 0.42
CA VAL A 137 -7.83 15.01 1.72
C VAL A 137 -6.62 15.08 2.68
N PRO A 138 -6.75 15.70 3.86
CA PRO A 138 -5.66 15.77 4.82
C PRO A 138 -5.21 14.40 5.32
N LEU A 139 -3.93 14.29 5.66
CA LEU A 139 -3.33 13.13 6.34
C LEU A 139 -3.02 13.46 7.80
N THR A 140 -3.20 12.48 8.67
CA THR A 140 -2.84 12.55 10.10
C THR A 140 -1.93 11.39 10.45
N ALA A 141 -0.82 11.69 11.15
CA ALA A 141 0.07 10.67 11.70
C ALA A 141 -0.68 9.82 12.74
N GLY A 142 -0.68 8.51 12.57
CA GLY A 142 -1.32 7.58 13.48
C GLY A 142 -0.40 7.08 14.60
N GLU A 143 0.91 7.13 14.42
CA GLU A 143 1.88 6.58 15.36
C GLU A 143 2.86 7.62 15.89
N THR A 144 3.71 7.23 16.84
CA THR A 144 4.86 8.01 17.31
C THR A 144 6.17 7.42 16.77
N LYS A 145 7.24 8.21 16.76
CA LYS A 145 8.59 7.74 16.36
C LYS A 145 9.05 6.59 17.24
N GLU A 146 8.76 6.66 18.54
CA GLU A 146 9.11 5.65 19.53
C GLU A 146 8.40 4.32 19.23
N GLY A 147 7.08 4.34 18.98
CA GLY A 147 6.31 3.13 18.68
C GLY A 147 6.61 2.50 17.31
N TYR A 148 7.04 3.29 16.33
CA TYR A 148 7.33 2.81 14.98
C TYR A 148 8.75 2.20 14.84
N THR A 149 9.71 2.67 15.63
CA THR A 149 11.13 2.26 15.51
C THR A 149 11.41 0.88 16.11
N VAL A 150 10.50 0.35 16.94
CA VAL A 150 10.64 -0.98 17.54
C VAL A 150 10.68 -2.05 16.45
N ASN A 151 11.59 -3.01 16.60
CA ASN A 151 11.73 -4.15 15.69
C ASN A 151 11.50 -5.42 16.51
N ALA A 152 10.88 -6.42 15.87
CA ALA A 152 10.81 -7.75 16.45
C ALA A 152 12.24 -8.26 16.77
N PRO A 153 12.45 -8.98 17.88
CA PRO A 153 13.72 -9.60 18.18
C PRO A 153 14.13 -10.56 17.06
N LYS A 154 15.44 -10.67 16.84
CA LYS A 154 15.99 -11.62 15.86
C LYS A 154 15.73 -13.05 16.36
N GLY A 155 15.09 -13.88 15.53
CA GLY A 155 14.81 -15.27 15.85
C GLY A 155 13.50 -15.74 15.24
N SER A 156 13.04 -16.91 15.69
CA SER A 156 11.79 -17.53 15.26
C SER A 156 11.01 -17.93 16.50
N LEU A 157 9.81 -17.36 16.69
CA LEU A 157 8.91 -17.73 17.77
C LEU A 157 8.66 -19.25 17.77
N CYS A 158 8.51 -19.85 16.60
CA CYS A 158 8.29 -21.29 16.45
C CYS A 158 9.49 -22.12 16.86
N ASP A 159 10.70 -21.66 16.56
CA ASP A 159 11.91 -22.35 17.00
C ASP A 159 12.01 -22.28 18.53
N THR A 160 11.72 -21.11 19.11
CA THR A 160 11.74 -20.88 20.56
C THR A 160 10.73 -21.76 21.28
N VAL A 161 9.46 -21.75 20.86
CA VAL A 161 8.39 -22.55 21.49
C VAL A 161 8.65 -24.05 21.32
N ALA A 162 9.11 -24.50 20.15
CA ALA A 162 9.45 -25.91 19.93
C ALA A 162 10.60 -26.38 20.83
N GLN A 163 11.61 -25.54 21.05
CA GLN A 163 12.73 -25.84 21.95
C GLN A 163 12.28 -25.91 23.41
N ILE A 164 11.45 -24.96 23.87
CA ILE A 164 10.88 -24.98 25.22
C ILE A 164 10.09 -26.27 25.43
N ALA A 165 9.16 -26.59 24.52
CA ALA A 165 8.32 -27.79 24.61
C ALA A 165 9.16 -29.07 24.66
N SER A 166 10.25 -29.16 23.88
CA SER A 166 11.16 -30.29 23.90
C SER A 166 11.94 -30.41 25.22
N LEU A 167 12.31 -29.29 25.85
CA LEU A 167 13.01 -29.29 27.13
C LEU A 167 12.08 -29.62 28.29
N ASP A 168 10.86 -29.08 28.28
CA ASP A 168 9.78 -29.40 29.21
C ASP A 168 9.48 -30.92 29.21
N ALA A 169 9.38 -31.52 28.02
CA ALA A 169 9.19 -32.96 27.88
C ALA A 169 10.34 -33.81 28.45
N LEU A 170 11.58 -33.30 28.40
CA LEU A 170 12.74 -33.96 29.02
C LEU A 170 12.69 -33.86 30.55
N LEU A 171 12.18 -32.76 31.10
CA LEU A 171 11.95 -32.61 32.54
C LEU A 171 10.85 -33.56 33.02
N ASP A 172 9.74 -33.65 32.28
CA ASP A 172 8.63 -34.57 32.53
C ASP A 172 9.02 -36.05 32.38
N ALA A 173 10.14 -36.34 31.72
CA ALA A 173 10.69 -37.69 31.69
C ALA A 173 11.39 -38.05 33.00
N GLY A 174 11.82 -37.07 33.80
CA GLY A 174 12.51 -37.27 35.06
C GLY A 174 13.72 -38.18 34.92
N GLU A 175 13.76 -39.23 35.73
CA GLU A 175 14.84 -40.24 35.75
C GLU A 175 14.59 -41.44 34.81
N ASP A 176 13.52 -41.43 34.01
CA ASP A 176 13.25 -42.50 33.04
C ASP A 176 14.29 -42.45 31.90
N VAL A 177 15.35 -43.25 32.06
CA VAL A 177 16.50 -43.29 31.17
C VAL A 177 16.11 -43.59 29.73
N GLU A 178 15.14 -44.50 29.51
CA GLU A 178 14.72 -44.87 28.16
C GLU A 178 13.88 -43.77 27.53
N LYS A 179 12.99 -43.13 28.28
CA LYS A 179 12.21 -41.96 27.82
C LYS A 179 13.12 -40.77 27.50
N VAL A 180 14.10 -40.47 28.36
CA VAL A 180 15.10 -39.41 28.12
C VAL A 180 15.93 -39.71 26.87
N LYS A 181 16.41 -40.96 26.72
CA LYS A 181 17.17 -41.39 25.54
C LYS A 181 16.35 -41.29 24.25
N ALA A 182 15.09 -41.71 24.30
CA ALA A 182 14.16 -41.61 23.17
C ALA A 182 13.93 -40.14 22.76
N LEU A 183 13.67 -39.25 23.73
CA LEU A 183 13.48 -37.82 23.48
C LEU A 183 14.75 -37.15 22.91
N ARG A 184 15.93 -37.47 23.42
CA ARG A 184 17.21 -36.96 22.89
C ARG A 184 17.44 -37.43 21.44
N THR A 185 17.24 -38.72 21.18
CA THR A 185 17.36 -39.30 19.84
C THR A 185 16.38 -38.63 18.87
N HIS A 186 15.13 -38.40 19.30
CA HIS A 186 14.13 -37.71 18.50
C HIS A 186 14.52 -36.26 18.20
N ARG A 187 15.02 -35.52 19.21
CA ARG A 187 15.51 -34.15 19.02
C ARG A 187 16.66 -34.07 18.02
N GLU A 188 17.60 -35.00 18.08
CA GLU A 188 18.69 -35.12 17.10
C GLU A 188 18.18 -35.44 15.69
N ASN A 189 17.17 -36.30 15.57
CA ASN A 189 16.52 -36.59 14.29
C ASN A 189 15.87 -35.35 13.68
N VAL A 190 15.13 -34.58 14.48
CA VAL A 190 14.52 -33.33 14.01
C VAL A 190 15.57 -32.31 13.62
N ARG A 191 16.65 -32.16 14.40
CA ARG A 191 17.78 -31.30 14.04
C ARG A 191 18.39 -31.70 12.70
N ARG A 192 18.61 -32.99 12.45
CA ARG A 192 19.09 -33.48 11.15
C ARG A 192 18.12 -33.16 10.00
N LYS A 193 16.80 -33.21 10.23
CA LYS A 193 15.80 -32.79 9.23
C LYS A 193 15.88 -31.29 8.93
N LEU A 194 16.03 -30.45 9.95
CA LEU A 194 16.21 -29.00 9.79
C LEU A 194 17.51 -28.68 9.04
N ASP A 195 18.62 -29.32 9.40
CA ASP A 195 19.91 -29.15 8.73
C ASP A 195 19.84 -29.62 7.27
N ALA A 196 19.14 -30.72 6.98
CA ALA A 196 18.90 -31.21 5.62
C ALA A 196 18.03 -30.23 4.81
N LEU A 197 17.00 -29.65 5.42
CA LEU A 197 16.17 -28.63 4.80
C LEU A 197 17.00 -27.37 4.49
N ALA A 198 17.80 -26.89 5.45
CA ALA A 198 18.69 -25.75 5.26
C ALA A 198 19.73 -26.02 4.17
N THR A 199 20.34 -27.21 4.15
CA THR A 199 21.33 -27.62 3.13
C THR A 199 20.71 -27.67 1.74
N ARG A 200 19.54 -28.31 1.60
CA ARG A 200 18.80 -28.38 0.32
C ARG A 200 18.45 -27.01 -0.22
N ASN A 201 18.20 -26.06 0.69
CA ASN A 201 17.82 -24.70 0.35
C ASN A 201 18.98 -23.70 0.49
N ALA A 202 20.22 -24.14 0.72
CA ALA A 202 21.33 -23.23 1.02
C ALA A 202 21.60 -22.25 -0.13
N GLY A 203 21.37 -22.66 -1.38
CA GLY A 203 21.44 -21.75 -2.54
C GLY A 203 20.37 -20.66 -2.49
N PHE A 204 19.14 -21.01 -2.12
CA PHE A 204 18.02 -20.08 -1.95
C PHE A 204 18.24 -19.16 -0.75
N LEU A 205 18.61 -19.71 0.41
CA LEU A 205 18.90 -18.98 1.64
C LEU A 205 20.08 -18.02 1.48
N ARG A 206 21.20 -18.45 0.87
CA ARG A 206 22.30 -17.54 0.49
C ARG A 206 21.88 -16.48 -0.54
N GLY A 207 20.82 -16.77 -1.31
CA GLY A 207 20.16 -15.79 -2.16
C GLY A 207 19.52 -14.70 -1.30
N LEU A 208 18.72 -15.06 -0.30
CA LEU A 208 18.05 -14.11 0.59
C LEU A 208 19.01 -13.14 1.30
N ASP A 209 20.22 -13.59 1.65
CA ASP A 209 21.21 -12.78 2.35
C ASP A 209 21.99 -11.81 1.44
N LYS A 210 21.86 -11.91 0.11
CA LYS A 210 22.53 -11.00 -0.82
C LYS A 210 21.73 -9.72 -1.01
N PRO A 211 22.37 -8.54 -0.92
CA PRO A 211 21.77 -7.30 -1.44
C PRO A 211 21.50 -7.48 -2.95
N GLY A 212 20.27 -7.34 -3.42
CA GLY A 212 19.98 -7.48 -4.85
C GLY A 212 19.53 -8.86 -5.34
N ALA A 213 19.12 -9.78 -4.47
CA ALA A 213 18.76 -11.13 -4.90
C ALA A 213 17.42 -11.19 -5.69
N ILE A 214 17.53 -10.92 -6.99
CA ILE A 214 16.76 -11.36 -8.17
C ILE A 214 15.24 -11.46 -7.96
N ASP A 215 14.50 -10.64 -8.71
CA ASP A 215 13.04 -10.70 -8.98
C ASP A 215 12.28 -11.74 -8.17
N CYS A 216 11.70 -11.26 -7.08
CA CYS A 216 11.22 -12.07 -5.97
C CYS A 216 9.75 -12.58 -6.01
N PRO A 217 9.02 -12.70 -7.13
CA PRO A 217 7.75 -13.45 -7.12
C PRO A 217 7.96 -14.92 -6.67
N GLY A 218 9.04 -15.55 -7.13
CA GLY A 218 9.36 -16.93 -6.75
C GLY A 218 9.93 -17.09 -5.33
N VAL A 219 10.27 -16.00 -4.66
CA VAL A 219 10.92 -16.00 -3.34
C VAL A 219 9.91 -15.95 -2.20
N THR A 220 8.80 -15.24 -2.37
CA THR A 220 7.71 -15.22 -1.38
C THR A 220 7.01 -16.57 -1.31
N ASP A 221 6.73 -17.22 -2.45
CA ASP A 221 6.13 -18.54 -2.46
C ASP A 221 7.09 -19.63 -1.97
N LYS A 222 8.33 -19.66 -2.46
CA LYS A 222 9.33 -20.61 -1.94
C LYS A 222 9.67 -20.34 -0.48
N GLY A 223 9.71 -19.09 -0.06
CA GLY A 223 9.93 -18.68 1.33
C GLY A 223 8.79 -19.14 2.23
N ARG A 224 7.53 -18.94 1.82
CA ARG A 224 6.35 -19.47 2.52
C ARG A 224 6.40 -21.00 2.60
N VAL A 225 6.63 -21.68 1.48
CA VAL A 225 6.77 -23.15 1.43
C VAL A 225 7.89 -23.62 2.37
N LEU A 226 9.02 -22.91 2.40
CA LEU A 226 10.14 -23.23 3.28
C LEU A 226 9.80 -23.01 4.75
N THR A 227 9.14 -21.90 5.10
CA THR A 227 8.67 -21.61 6.46
C THR A 227 7.63 -22.64 6.91
N THR A 228 6.67 -23.00 6.06
CA THR A 228 5.69 -24.06 6.33
C THR A 228 6.38 -25.40 6.55
N ALA A 229 7.31 -25.79 5.66
CA ALA A 229 8.08 -27.03 5.82
C ALA A 229 8.93 -27.03 7.10
N LYS A 230 9.56 -25.90 7.43
CA LYS A 230 10.31 -25.72 8.67
C LYS A 230 9.40 -25.88 9.90
N ASN A 231 8.25 -25.21 9.91
CA ASN A 231 7.29 -25.28 11.01
C ASN A 231 6.70 -26.69 11.17
N ALA A 232 6.48 -27.42 10.07
CA ALA A 232 6.07 -28.83 10.11
C ALA A 232 7.12 -29.74 10.74
N ILE A 233 8.41 -29.52 10.44
CA ILE A 233 9.52 -30.23 11.09
C ILE A 233 9.62 -29.85 12.57
N LEU A 234 9.47 -28.56 12.92
CA LEU A 234 9.50 -28.09 14.31
C LEU A 234 8.34 -28.64 15.14
N ALA A 235 7.16 -28.83 14.54
CA ALA A 235 6.01 -29.44 15.21
C ALA A 235 6.33 -30.84 15.75
N GLU A 236 7.28 -31.57 15.13
CA GLU A 236 7.73 -32.86 15.65
C GLU A 236 8.45 -32.75 17.01
N LEU A 237 9.02 -31.59 17.36
CA LEU A 237 9.63 -31.35 18.68
C LEU A 237 8.62 -31.07 19.79
N VAL A 238 7.34 -30.89 19.45
CA VAL A 238 6.29 -30.51 20.39
C VAL A 238 5.40 -31.72 20.65
N PRO A 239 5.58 -32.44 21.77
CA PRO A 239 4.73 -33.59 22.08
C PRO A 239 3.26 -33.16 22.14
N PRO A 240 2.31 -33.97 21.64
CA PRO A 240 0.89 -33.66 21.73
C PRO A 240 0.39 -33.41 23.16
N THR A 241 1.03 -34.05 24.15
CA THR A 241 0.74 -33.90 25.58
C THR A 241 1.44 -32.70 26.22
N SER A 242 2.32 -32.00 25.52
CA SER A 242 3.01 -30.84 26.07
C SER A 242 2.01 -29.71 26.29
N ARG A 243 2.10 -29.06 27.45
CA ARG A 243 1.34 -27.83 27.76
C ARG A 243 1.60 -26.67 26.78
N PHE A 244 2.70 -26.73 26.04
CA PHE A 244 3.04 -25.77 24.98
C PHE A 244 2.39 -26.09 23.62
N SER A 245 1.83 -27.29 23.45
CA SER A 245 1.25 -27.75 22.17
C SER A 245 0.10 -26.89 21.64
N PRO A 246 -0.88 -26.46 22.46
CA PRO A 246 -1.94 -25.56 22.00
C PRO A 246 -1.41 -24.21 21.52
N LEU A 247 -0.42 -23.65 22.22
CA LEU A 247 0.20 -22.36 21.89
C LEU A 247 1.04 -22.46 20.61
N PHE A 248 1.85 -23.52 20.48
CA PHE A 248 2.57 -23.78 19.23
C PHE A 248 1.62 -23.90 18.05
N THR A 249 0.51 -24.64 18.19
CA THR A 249 -0.47 -24.81 17.11
C THR A 249 -1.11 -23.49 16.69
N ARG A 250 -1.35 -22.57 17.63
CA ARG A 250 -1.91 -21.24 17.34
C ARG A 250 -0.90 -20.28 16.73
N SER A 251 0.29 -20.18 17.31
CA SER A 251 1.31 -19.20 16.91
C SER A 251 2.19 -19.67 15.73
N CYS A 252 2.21 -20.97 15.45
CA CYS A 252 3.09 -21.59 14.45
C CYS A 252 2.33 -22.47 13.46
N PRO A 253 1.46 -21.89 12.62
CA PRO A 253 0.67 -22.65 11.66
C PRO A 253 1.59 -23.41 10.69
N ALA A 254 1.69 -24.73 10.91
CA ALA A 254 2.58 -25.62 10.17
C ALA A 254 1.99 -26.16 8.86
N ALA A 255 0.68 -26.03 8.63
CA ALA A 255 0.00 -26.45 7.40
C ALA A 255 -1.52 -26.18 7.40
N GLN A 256 -2.10 -25.60 8.47
CA GLN A 256 -3.55 -25.66 8.68
C GLN A 256 -4.41 -24.77 7.77
N GLY A 257 -3.84 -24.14 6.72
CA GLY A 257 -4.60 -23.22 5.87
C GLY A 257 -5.23 -22.07 6.68
N ARG A 258 -4.71 -21.77 7.89
CA ARG A 258 -5.08 -20.56 8.61
C ARG A 258 -4.49 -19.40 7.83
N ASN A 259 -5.35 -18.82 7.03
CA ASN A 259 -5.08 -17.65 6.23
C ASN A 259 -5.42 -16.35 6.99
N GLY A 260 -5.91 -16.45 8.23
CA GLY A 260 -6.17 -15.30 9.07
C GLY A 260 -4.86 -14.61 9.46
N ILE A 261 -4.82 -13.30 9.32
CA ILE A 261 -3.68 -12.48 9.74
C ILE A 261 -3.66 -12.46 11.27
N PRO A 262 -2.55 -12.88 11.93
CA PRO A 262 -2.46 -12.85 13.38
C PRO A 262 -2.75 -11.45 13.93
N GLN A 263 -3.56 -11.39 14.98
CA GLN A 263 -3.91 -10.14 15.65
C GLN A 263 -2.95 -9.90 16.80
N ILE A 264 -2.44 -8.67 16.94
CA ILE A 264 -1.41 -8.32 17.93
C ILE A 264 -1.87 -8.68 19.34
N GLU A 265 -3.12 -8.39 19.71
CA GLU A 265 -3.65 -8.65 21.05
C GLU A 265 -3.74 -10.16 21.33
N GLY A 266 -4.16 -10.95 20.33
CA GLY A 266 -4.20 -12.41 20.45
C GLY A 266 -2.81 -13.02 20.58
N GLU A 267 -1.82 -12.52 19.83
CA GLU A 267 -0.43 -12.93 20.01
C GLU A 267 0.11 -12.49 21.38
N LEU A 268 -0.23 -11.29 21.86
CA LEU A 268 0.24 -10.79 23.15
C LEU A 268 -0.27 -11.67 24.31
N ASP A 269 -1.51 -12.12 24.25
CA ASP A 269 -2.10 -13.07 25.21
C ASP A 269 -1.41 -14.44 25.16
N ASP A 270 -1.15 -14.95 23.94
CA ASP A 270 -0.45 -16.22 23.73
C ASP A 270 0.99 -16.15 24.28
N ILE A 271 1.73 -15.08 24.00
CA ILE A 271 3.09 -14.86 24.52
C ILE A 271 3.09 -14.64 26.04
N GLY A 272 2.09 -13.94 26.58
CA GLY A 272 1.91 -13.80 28.02
C GLY A 272 1.76 -15.16 28.70
N THR A 273 0.90 -16.02 28.13
CA THR A 273 0.71 -17.41 28.60
C THR A 273 2.01 -18.22 28.49
N LEU A 274 2.71 -18.13 27.35
CA LEU A 274 4.01 -18.80 27.16
C LEU A 274 5.03 -18.36 28.20
N THR A 275 5.10 -17.06 28.50
CA THR A 275 6.03 -16.51 29.50
C THR A 275 5.70 -17.09 30.88
N SER A 276 4.43 -17.10 31.29
CA SER A 276 4.02 -17.70 32.57
C SER A 276 4.34 -19.19 32.66
N LEU A 277 4.11 -19.96 31.58
CA LEU A 277 4.47 -21.38 31.55
C LEU A 277 5.99 -21.59 31.66
N THR A 278 6.80 -20.69 31.10
CA THR A 278 8.26 -20.78 31.22
C THR A 278 8.77 -20.49 32.63
N ASP A 279 8.03 -19.76 33.47
CA ASP A 279 8.40 -19.52 34.87
C ASP A 279 8.38 -20.79 35.73
N GLU A 280 7.63 -21.80 35.29
CA GLU A 280 7.58 -23.12 35.92
C GLU A 280 8.75 -24.03 35.50
N VAL A 281 9.56 -23.63 34.53
CA VAL A 281 10.76 -24.36 34.09
C VAL A 281 11.97 -23.92 34.93
N PRO A 282 12.84 -24.85 35.39
CA PRO A 282 14.02 -24.52 36.18
C PRO A 282 14.90 -23.41 35.57
N GLU A 283 15.35 -22.50 36.44
CA GLU A 283 16.24 -21.39 36.08
C GLU A 283 17.54 -21.89 35.43
N GLY A 284 18.05 -21.17 34.43
CA GLY A 284 19.26 -21.56 33.70
C GLY A 284 19.02 -22.50 32.52
N LEU A 285 17.88 -23.21 32.47
CA LEU A 285 17.63 -24.21 31.43
C LEU A 285 17.16 -23.59 30.10
N ILE A 286 16.39 -22.51 30.17
CA ILE A 286 15.74 -21.87 29.02
C ILE A 286 15.92 -20.35 28.97
N ASP A 287 16.95 -19.81 29.65
CA ASP A 287 17.17 -18.36 29.74
C ASP A 287 17.22 -17.65 28.37
N PRO A 288 17.89 -18.20 27.32
CA PRO A 288 17.86 -17.57 26.00
C PRO A 288 16.45 -17.50 25.40
N GLN A 289 15.63 -18.54 25.62
CA GLN A 289 14.26 -18.61 25.13
C GLN A 289 13.34 -17.67 25.93
N LYS A 290 13.49 -17.60 27.26
CA LYS A 290 12.79 -16.62 28.11
C LYS A 290 13.08 -15.20 27.66
N LYS A 291 14.37 -14.87 27.51
CA LYS A 291 14.79 -13.55 27.01
C LYS A 291 14.18 -13.23 25.64
N TYR A 292 14.16 -14.18 24.70
CA TYR A 292 13.51 -13.97 23.41
C TYR A 292 11.99 -13.71 23.56
N LEU A 293 11.28 -14.48 24.39
CA LEU A 293 9.85 -14.29 24.63
C LEU A 293 9.55 -12.94 25.28
N GLU A 294 10.38 -12.50 26.23
CA GLU A 294 10.27 -11.17 26.86
C GLU A 294 10.49 -10.05 25.84
N GLU A 295 11.54 -10.15 25.02
CA GLU A 295 11.81 -9.18 23.94
C GLU A 295 10.68 -9.17 22.89
N TYR A 296 10.12 -10.34 22.56
CA TYR A 296 9.02 -10.45 21.60
C TYR A 296 7.71 -9.90 22.19
N ARG A 297 7.45 -10.15 23.48
CA ARG A 297 6.33 -9.57 24.22
C ARG A 297 6.43 -8.05 24.28
N ALA A 298 7.62 -7.51 24.57
CA ALA A 298 7.85 -6.07 24.59
C ALA A 298 7.62 -5.44 23.20
N PHE A 299 8.03 -6.13 22.13
CA PHE A 299 7.71 -5.73 20.76
C PHE A 299 6.20 -5.70 20.51
N LEU A 300 5.47 -6.77 20.82
CA LEU A 300 4.01 -6.81 20.64
C LEU A 300 3.28 -5.76 21.48
N GLN A 301 3.70 -5.56 22.73
CA GLN A 301 3.17 -4.51 23.60
C GLN A 301 3.35 -3.13 22.96
N SER A 302 4.54 -2.84 22.43
CA SER A 302 4.77 -1.59 21.72
C SER A 302 3.87 -1.41 20.49
N ARG A 303 3.56 -2.49 19.76
CA ARG A 303 2.61 -2.44 18.63
C ARG A 303 1.17 -2.24 19.10
N ALA A 304 0.76 -2.83 20.22
CA ALA A 304 -0.54 -2.58 20.85
C ALA A 304 -0.66 -1.12 21.34
N ASP A 305 0.41 -0.54 21.86
CA ASP A 305 0.47 0.88 22.27
C ASP A 305 0.33 1.81 21.05
N ALA A 306 0.94 1.43 19.93
CA ALA A 306 0.76 2.12 18.66
C ALA A 306 -0.70 2.04 18.16
N THR A 307 -1.38 0.89 18.30
CA THR A 307 -2.82 0.76 18.02
C THR A 307 -3.64 1.78 18.81
N ARG A 308 -3.39 1.89 20.12
CA ARG A 308 -4.08 2.84 20.99
C ARG A 308 -3.85 4.28 20.56
N THR A 309 -2.60 4.62 20.24
CA THR A 309 -2.25 5.95 19.72
C THR A 309 -3.04 6.27 18.44
N MET A 310 -3.11 5.33 17.48
CA MET A 310 -3.86 5.54 16.24
C MET A 310 -5.34 5.83 16.51
N VAL A 311 -5.95 5.07 17.43
CA VAL A 311 -7.35 5.26 17.82
C VAL A 311 -7.57 6.59 18.53
N GLU A 312 -6.70 6.96 19.48
CA GLU A 312 -6.76 8.25 20.16
C GLU A 312 -6.69 9.42 19.18
N ARG A 313 -5.81 9.34 18.18
CA ARG A 313 -5.71 10.36 17.10
C ARG A 313 -6.98 10.42 16.26
N ALA A 314 -7.56 9.27 15.91
CA ALA A 314 -8.79 9.21 15.13
C ALA A 314 -9.99 9.77 15.91
N VAL A 315 -10.14 9.40 17.18
CA VAL A 315 -11.19 9.91 18.07
C VAL A 315 -11.04 11.42 18.26
N THR A 316 -9.84 11.92 18.55
CA THR A 316 -9.58 13.37 18.65
C THR A 316 -9.94 14.09 17.37
N ALA A 317 -9.65 13.50 16.20
CA ALA A 317 -10.00 14.10 14.92
C ALA A 317 -11.52 14.21 14.70
N THR A 318 -12.35 13.42 15.39
CA THR A 318 -13.82 13.52 15.30
C THR A 318 -14.39 14.77 15.95
N GLU A 319 -13.69 15.37 16.92
CA GLU A 319 -14.21 16.49 17.75
C GLU A 319 -14.53 17.74 16.94
N ASN A 320 -13.81 17.95 15.83
CA ASN A 320 -13.93 19.13 14.97
C ASN A 320 -14.26 18.76 13.51
N ALA A 321 -14.63 17.50 13.27
CA ALA A 321 -14.86 16.99 11.93
C ALA A 321 -16.29 17.21 11.45
N SER A 322 -16.44 17.63 10.20
CA SER A 322 -17.75 17.74 9.53
C SER A 322 -18.06 16.54 8.63
N ALA A 323 -17.06 15.71 8.35
CA ALA A 323 -17.15 14.50 7.54
C ALA A 323 -16.45 13.32 8.23
N PRO A 324 -16.70 12.06 7.81
CA PRO A 324 -16.07 10.88 8.38
C PRO A 324 -14.54 10.95 8.51
N ILE A 325 -14.01 10.26 9.51
CA ILE A 325 -12.57 10.00 9.68
C ILE A 325 -12.28 8.63 9.08
N VAL A 326 -11.15 8.50 8.39
CA VAL A 326 -10.69 7.22 7.89
C VAL A 326 -9.40 6.81 8.61
N MET A 327 -9.30 5.56 9.03
CA MET A 327 -8.07 4.95 9.54
C MET A 327 -7.60 3.89 8.54
N ILE A 328 -6.36 3.98 8.07
CA ILE A 328 -5.72 2.91 7.30
C ILE A 328 -4.66 2.26 8.19
N VAL A 329 -4.97 1.03 8.61
CA VAL A 329 -4.17 0.25 9.55
C VAL A 329 -3.80 -1.08 8.92
N GLY A 330 -2.66 -1.63 9.29
CA GLY A 330 -2.22 -2.95 8.92
C GLY A 330 -3.15 -3.98 9.55
N ALA A 331 -3.46 -5.05 8.83
CA ALA A 331 -4.49 -5.99 9.25
C ALA A 331 -4.21 -6.70 10.59
N ALA A 332 -2.96 -6.69 11.09
CA ALA A 332 -2.61 -7.17 12.42
C ALA A 332 -3.10 -6.26 13.57
N HIS A 333 -3.42 -5.00 13.28
CA HIS A 333 -3.93 -4.01 14.22
C HIS A 333 -5.47 -3.98 14.29
N GLU A 334 -6.17 -4.75 13.45
CA GLU A 334 -7.64 -4.68 13.31
C GLU A 334 -8.36 -4.95 14.64
N GLY A 335 -8.04 -6.07 15.31
CA GLY A 335 -8.68 -6.49 16.55
C GLY A 335 -8.53 -5.46 17.68
N GLY A 336 -7.30 -4.99 17.91
CA GLY A 336 -7.04 -3.92 18.87
C GLY A 336 -7.73 -2.60 18.54
N THR A 337 -7.77 -2.23 17.25
CA THR A 337 -8.45 -1.01 16.78
C THR A 337 -9.96 -1.09 17.07
N VAL A 338 -10.59 -2.21 16.73
CA VAL A 338 -12.02 -2.47 17.01
C VAL A 338 -12.30 -2.39 18.50
N LYS A 339 -11.48 -3.04 19.34
CA LYS A 339 -11.64 -3.01 20.79
C LYS A 339 -11.54 -1.57 21.32
N ALA A 340 -10.49 -0.85 20.96
CA ALA A 340 -10.24 0.50 21.46
C ALA A 340 -11.29 1.51 20.98
N LEU A 341 -11.80 1.40 19.76
CA LEU A 341 -12.89 2.25 19.27
C LEU A 341 -14.21 1.99 20.00
N ARG A 342 -14.52 0.71 20.30
CA ARG A 342 -15.69 0.35 21.10
C ARG A 342 -15.58 0.88 22.53
N ASP A 343 -14.39 0.76 23.13
CA ASP A 343 -14.10 1.31 24.47
C ASP A 343 -14.23 2.85 24.49
N ALA A 344 -13.90 3.52 23.39
CA ALA A 344 -14.07 4.96 23.22
C ALA A 344 -15.54 5.40 22.94
N GLY A 345 -16.46 4.46 22.70
CA GLY A 345 -17.87 4.74 22.46
C GLY A 345 -18.18 5.52 21.19
N VAL A 346 -17.29 5.48 20.19
CA VAL A 346 -17.46 6.19 18.91
C VAL A 346 -18.13 5.29 17.86
N PRO A 347 -19.00 5.82 16.98
CA PRO A 347 -19.57 5.04 15.89
C PRO A 347 -18.52 4.69 14.85
N PHE A 348 -18.36 3.41 14.51
CA PHE A 348 -17.38 2.99 13.51
C PHE A 348 -17.81 1.79 12.67
N ALA A 349 -17.16 1.62 11.52
CA ALA A 349 -17.25 0.41 10.72
C ALA A 349 -15.86 -0.02 10.21
N VAL A 350 -15.61 -1.33 10.25
CA VAL A 350 -14.45 -1.95 9.59
C VAL A 350 -14.85 -2.35 8.18
N ILE A 351 -14.10 -1.85 7.21
CA ILE A 351 -14.28 -2.11 5.79
C ILE A 351 -13.14 -3.01 5.31
N THR A 352 -13.43 -4.29 5.10
CA THR A 352 -12.46 -5.24 4.57
C THR A 352 -12.56 -5.27 3.05
N THR A 353 -11.44 -5.02 2.35
CA THR A 353 -11.35 -5.16 0.90
C THR A 353 -11.54 -6.61 0.45
N MET A 354 -12.08 -6.82 -0.74
CA MET A 354 -12.31 -8.16 -1.29
C MET A 354 -11.01 -8.97 -1.40
N SER A 355 -9.88 -8.34 -1.74
CA SER A 355 -8.58 -9.00 -1.84
C SER A 355 -8.01 -9.43 -0.48
N LEU A 356 -8.31 -8.69 0.59
CA LEU A 356 -7.90 -9.07 1.95
C LEU A 356 -8.70 -10.26 2.45
N LYS A 357 -10.02 -10.24 2.22
CA LYS A 357 -10.90 -11.38 2.50
C LYS A 357 -10.47 -12.62 1.72
N ALA A 358 -10.22 -12.47 0.42
CA ALA A 358 -9.67 -13.49 -0.46
C ALA A 358 -8.37 -14.12 0.06
N SER A 359 -7.47 -13.29 0.60
CA SER A 359 -6.21 -13.76 1.18
C SER A 359 -6.47 -14.69 2.37
N GLY A 360 -7.57 -14.47 3.11
CA GLY A 360 -8.14 -15.32 4.16
C GLY A 360 -8.81 -16.62 3.66
N ASP A 361 -9.24 -16.68 2.41
CA ASP A 361 -10.08 -17.80 1.92
C ASP A 361 -9.31 -18.78 1.03
N GLY A 362 -8.05 -18.50 0.67
CA GLY A 362 -7.13 -19.41 -0.04
C GLY A 362 -7.53 -19.79 -1.47
N ASN A 363 -8.74 -19.45 -1.89
CA ASN A 363 -9.38 -19.87 -3.14
C ASN A 363 -9.52 -18.76 -4.18
N LEU A 364 -9.16 -17.51 -3.84
CA LEU A 364 -9.28 -16.37 -4.74
C LEU A 364 -7.89 -15.95 -5.25
N PRO A 365 -7.75 -15.56 -6.54
CA PRO A 365 -6.49 -15.07 -7.06
C PRO A 365 -6.06 -13.87 -6.21
N ILE A 366 -4.92 -14.00 -5.53
CA ILE A 366 -4.29 -12.86 -4.87
C ILE A 366 -3.85 -11.95 -6.02
N GLY A 367 -4.48 -10.78 -6.15
CA GLY A 367 -4.14 -9.82 -7.21
C GLY A 367 -2.69 -9.34 -7.11
N GLU A 368 -2.26 -8.54 -8.09
CA GLU A 368 -0.89 -8.05 -8.19
C GLU A 368 -0.39 -7.50 -6.82
N SER A 369 0.73 -8.02 -6.34
CA SER A 369 1.47 -7.49 -5.20
C SER A 369 2.76 -6.87 -5.71
N LEU A 370 3.24 -5.83 -5.02
CA LEU A 370 4.58 -5.33 -5.28
C LEU A 370 5.56 -6.46 -5.05
N ASN A 371 6.41 -6.73 -6.04
CA ASN A 371 7.49 -7.67 -5.82
C ASN A 371 8.43 -7.10 -4.74
N PRO A 372 9.15 -7.94 -3.98
CA PRO A 372 10.02 -7.47 -2.90
C PRO A 372 11.03 -6.38 -3.28
N GLY A 373 11.49 -6.31 -4.53
CA GLY A 373 12.35 -5.22 -5.01
C GLY A 373 11.60 -3.89 -5.13
N GLU A 374 10.38 -3.91 -5.69
CA GLU A 374 9.48 -2.75 -5.75
C GLU A 374 9.08 -2.28 -4.34
N TYR A 375 8.74 -3.23 -3.47
CA TYR A 375 8.41 -2.93 -2.07
C TYR A 375 9.62 -2.33 -1.33
N GLY A 376 10.82 -2.90 -1.53
CA GLY A 376 12.05 -2.38 -0.93
C GLY A 376 12.39 -0.95 -1.37
N ARG A 377 12.13 -0.60 -2.63
CA ARG A 377 12.22 0.80 -3.10
C ARG A 377 11.21 1.69 -2.39
N LYS A 378 9.96 1.25 -2.29
CA LYS A 378 8.92 2.00 -1.57
C LYS A 378 9.27 2.26 -0.10
N ILE A 379 9.87 1.28 0.60
CA ILE A 379 10.37 1.44 1.99
C ILE A 379 11.39 2.57 2.13
N LYS A 380 12.14 2.85 1.07
CA LYS A 380 13.13 3.93 1.01
C LYS A 380 12.56 5.25 0.47
N ALA A 381 11.26 5.33 0.26
CA ALA A 381 10.60 6.43 -0.43
C ALA A 381 11.14 6.66 -1.86
N GLU A 382 11.52 5.59 -2.55
CA GLU A 382 11.93 5.60 -3.96
C GLU A 382 10.75 5.14 -4.85
N PRO A 383 10.73 5.48 -6.16
CA PRO A 383 9.72 4.96 -7.08
C PRO A 383 9.64 3.43 -7.04
N ALA A 384 8.45 2.90 -6.83
CA ALA A 384 8.22 1.47 -6.68
C ALA A 384 8.56 0.74 -7.98
N ARG A 385 8.12 1.22 -9.15
CA ARG A 385 8.43 0.60 -10.44
C ARG A 385 9.69 1.17 -11.10
N ASN A 386 10.36 0.36 -11.91
CA ASN A 386 11.54 0.75 -12.66
C ASN A 386 11.20 1.14 -14.11
N SER A 387 10.33 2.13 -14.33
CA SER A 387 10.01 2.65 -15.68
C SER A 387 11.18 3.48 -16.24
N ALA A 388 11.21 3.73 -17.56
CA ALA A 388 12.26 4.57 -18.14
C ALA A 388 12.21 5.98 -17.56
N VAL A 389 11.01 6.51 -17.30
CA VAL A 389 10.80 7.81 -16.61
C VAL A 389 11.39 7.76 -15.19
N ASN A 390 11.09 6.73 -14.40
CA ASN A 390 11.58 6.62 -13.02
C ASN A 390 13.12 6.52 -12.97
N ARG A 391 13.74 5.83 -13.93
CA ARG A 391 15.21 5.76 -14.05
C ARG A 391 15.85 7.12 -14.28
N VAL A 392 15.19 8.01 -15.02
CA VAL A 392 15.69 9.38 -15.23
C VAL A 392 15.43 10.27 -14.03
N LEU A 393 14.21 10.23 -13.48
CA LEU A 393 13.81 11.09 -12.37
C LEU A 393 14.56 10.79 -11.08
N TYR A 394 14.92 9.52 -10.87
CA TYR A 394 15.66 9.03 -9.72
C TYR A 394 17.17 8.91 -9.97
N ALA A 395 17.69 9.40 -11.11
CA ALA A 395 19.04 9.11 -11.60
C ALA A 395 20.19 9.36 -10.58
N GLU A 396 20.51 8.32 -9.80
CA GLU A 396 21.83 8.08 -9.19
C GLU A 396 22.69 7.14 -10.06
N GLY A 397 22.34 6.95 -11.34
CA GLY A 397 23.14 6.20 -12.32
C GLY A 397 23.34 4.71 -12.02
N THR A 398 22.87 4.23 -10.86
CA THR A 398 22.83 2.82 -10.50
C THR A 398 21.37 2.42 -10.48
N ILE A 399 21.01 1.43 -11.31
CA ILE A 399 19.77 0.68 -11.11
C ILE A 399 19.83 0.26 -9.63
N ALA A 400 18.98 0.83 -8.79
CA ALA A 400 18.93 0.46 -7.39
C ALA A 400 18.74 -1.05 -7.38
N LYS A 401 19.81 -1.78 -7.04
CA LYS A 401 19.77 -3.24 -7.01
C LYS A 401 18.59 -3.59 -6.12
N PRO A 402 17.64 -4.43 -6.56
CA PRO A 402 16.42 -4.68 -5.80
C PRO A 402 16.79 -5.10 -4.38
N ILE A 403 16.50 -4.26 -3.39
CA ILE A 403 16.76 -4.61 -2.00
C ILE A 403 15.56 -5.38 -1.51
N CYS A 404 15.74 -6.68 -1.29
CA CYS A 404 14.74 -7.49 -0.64
C CYS A 404 14.60 -7.01 0.81
N SER A 405 13.61 -6.16 1.07
CA SER A 405 13.26 -5.85 2.45
C SER A 405 12.70 -7.12 3.09
N THR A 406 13.36 -7.63 4.13
CA THR A 406 12.80 -8.66 5.02
C THR A 406 11.76 -8.08 5.98
N ARG A 407 11.56 -6.76 5.97
CA ARG A 407 10.68 -6.05 6.88
C ARG A 407 9.39 -5.67 6.16
N LEU A 408 8.27 -6.21 6.62
CA LEU A 408 6.91 -5.80 6.22
C LEU A 408 6.44 -4.55 6.99
N LYS A 409 7.35 -3.62 7.30
CA LYS A 409 6.97 -2.32 7.87
C LYS A 409 6.23 -1.51 6.82
N LYS A 410 5.25 -0.71 7.21
CA LYS A 410 4.56 0.20 6.29
C LYS A 410 5.56 1.16 5.64
N PRO A 411 5.57 1.33 4.32
CA PRO A 411 6.45 2.31 3.69
C PRO A 411 6.16 3.74 4.16
N PRO A 412 7.19 4.60 4.27
CA PRO A 412 6.99 6.02 4.55
C PRO A 412 6.24 6.70 3.39
N LEU A 413 5.69 7.89 3.66
CA LEU A 413 5.09 8.72 2.62
C LEU A 413 6.14 9.09 1.56
N SER A 414 5.82 8.79 0.31
CA SER A 414 6.63 9.04 -0.88
C SER A 414 6.17 10.29 -1.63
N ILE A 415 4.93 10.73 -1.44
CA ILE A 415 4.35 11.88 -2.14
C ILE A 415 5.06 13.22 -1.89
N ASN A 416 5.73 13.36 -0.75
CA ASN A 416 6.48 14.56 -0.38
C ASN A 416 7.92 14.55 -0.93
N GLN A 417 8.35 13.46 -1.58
CA GLN A 417 9.68 13.37 -2.14
C GLN A 417 9.84 14.30 -3.36
N PRO A 418 11.01 14.91 -3.58
CA PRO A 418 11.23 15.78 -4.73
C PRO A 418 10.94 15.12 -6.08
N TRP A 419 11.21 13.81 -6.21
CA TRP A 419 10.95 13.07 -7.44
C TRP A 419 9.44 12.94 -7.72
N ALA A 420 8.59 12.84 -6.69
CA ALA A 420 7.15 12.64 -6.85
C ALA A 420 6.50 13.87 -7.50
N ARG A 421 6.91 15.08 -7.10
CA ARG A 421 6.41 16.30 -7.72
C ARG A 421 6.81 16.39 -9.19
N ARG A 422 8.07 16.11 -9.51
CA ARG A 422 8.53 16.14 -10.92
C ARG A 422 7.85 15.08 -11.75
N LYS A 423 7.65 13.89 -11.19
CA LYS A 423 6.90 12.83 -11.85
C LYS A 423 5.48 13.26 -12.17
N ALA A 424 4.79 13.91 -11.23
CA ALA A 424 3.47 14.47 -11.47
C ALA A 424 3.49 15.52 -12.61
N ASP A 425 4.48 16.40 -12.65
CA ASP A 425 4.62 17.40 -13.72
C ASP A 425 4.90 16.75 -15.10
N VAL A 426 5.70 15.67 -15.14
CA VAL A 426 5.94 14.86 -16.34
C VAL A 426 4.65 14.20 -16.82
N TYR A 427 3.86 13.66 -15.89
CA TYR A 427 2.61 12.95 -16.20
C TYR A 427 1.52 13.89 -16.70
N ASP A 428 1.36 15.05 -16.07
CA ASP A 428 0.44 16.07 -16.56
C ASP A 428 0.85 16.58 -17.96
N LEU A 429 2.13 16.88 -18.19
CA LEU A 429 2.63 17.33 -19.49
C LEU A 429 2.35 16.27 -20.58
N SER A 430 2.70 15.01 -20.29
CA SER A 430 2.53 13.90 -21.22
C SER A 430 1.05 13.64 -21.55
N ARG A 431 0.19 13.70 -20.53
CA ARG A 431 -1.27 13.58 -20.69
C ARG A 431 -1.82 14.70 -21.58
N ARG A 432 -1.52 15.97 -21.27
CA ARG A 432 -2.00 17.12 -22.06
C ARG A 432 -1.55 17.04 -23.51
N PHE A 433 -0.31 16.62 -23.76
CA PHE A 433 0.19 16.42 -25.12
C PHE A 433 -0.56 15.31 -25.84
N ALA A 434 -0.70 14.14 -25.21
CA ALA A 434 -1.41 13.01 -25.78
C ALA A 434 -2.89 13.32 -26.05
N ASP A 435 -3.60 13.94 -25.10
CA ASP A 435 -4.99 14.37 -25.28
C ASP A 435 -5.13 15.29 -26.50
N ALA A 436 -4.25 16.28 -26.66
CA ALA A 436 -4.28 17.20 -27.79
C ALA A 436 -3.93 16.49 -29.11
N ALA A 437 -2.93 15.61 -29.10
CA ALA A 437 -2.50 14.85 -30.27
C ALA A 437 -3.56 13.85 -30.75
N LEU A 438 -4.26 13.20 -29.80
CA LEU A 438 -5.28 12.18 -30.06
C LEU A 438 -6.67 12.76 -30.34
N SER A 439 -6.93 14.01 -29.96
CA SER A 439 -8.17 14.73 -30.30
C SER A 439 -8.15 15.30 -31.73
N GLY A 440 -6.97 15.51 -32.30
CA GLY A 440 -6.82 15.96 -33.68
C GLY A 440 -7.06 14.84 -34.70
N GLY A 441 -7.11 15.21 -35.99
CA GLY A 441 -7.12 14.24 -37.09
C GLY A 441 -5.86 13.37 -37.19
N GLY A 442 -4.86 13.59 -36.33
CA GLY A 442 -3.63 12.79 -36.19
C GLY A 442 -2.65 12.92 -37.36
N SER A 443 -2.74 13.99 -38.15
CA SER A 443 -1.84 14.24 -39.30
C SER A 443 -0.71 15.21 -38.98
N THR A 444 -0.86 16.00 -37.92
CA THR A 444 0.14 16.98 -37.48
C THR A 444 0.18 17.03 -35.96
N PRO A 445 1.35 17.25 -35.34
CA PRO A 445 1.46 17.50 -33.91
C PRO A 445 0.56 18.66 -33.47
N PRO A 446 0.00 18.63 -32.24
CA PRO A 446 -0.85 19.70 -31.76
C PRO A 446 -0.05 21.00 -31.58
N PRO A 447 -0.63 22.18 -31.89
CA PRO A 447 0.04 23.45 -31.67
C PRO A 447 0.38 23.61 -30.18
N PRO A 448 1.50 24.27 -29.83
CA PRO A 448 1.90 24.43 -28.44
C PRO A 448 0.87 25.30 -27.69
N PRO A 449 0.28 24.82 -26.57
CA PRO A 449 -0.50 25.67 -25.69
C PRO A 449 0.44 26.64 -24.98
N PRO A 450 0.02 27.83 -24.50
CA PRO A 450 0.80 28.57 -23.52
C PRO A 450 0.98 27.75 -22.23
N PRO A 451 2.18 27.59 -21.65
CA PRO A 451 3.48 28.18 -22.00
C PRO A 451 4.33 27.40 -23.02
N GLY A 452 3.89 26.20 -23.42
CA GLY A 452 4.50 25.37 -24.45
C GLY A 452 4.28 23.89 -24.13
N TRP A 453 4.98 23.04 -24.87
CA TRP A 453 5.12 21.62 -24.54
C TRP A 453 6.31 21.40 -23.59
N GLY A 454 6.35 22.16 -22.50
CA GLY A 454 7.40 22.06 -21.49
C GLY A 454 7.04 22.68 -20.15
N ASN A 455 7.76 22.25 -19.11
CA ASN A 455 7.75 22.76 -17.75
C ASN A 455 9.15 22.54 -17.12
N ASP A 456 9.29 22.84 -15.82
CA ASP A 456 10.56 22.72 -15.09
C ASP A 456 11.08 21.27 -14.97
N SER A 457 10.22 20.28 -15.23
CA SER A 457 10.53 18.85 -15.06
C SER A 457 10.76 18.14 -16.40
N ALA A 458 10.15 18.60 -17.49
CA ALA A 458 10.28 17.98 -18.81
C ALA A 458 9.86 18.89 -19.97
N SER A 459 10.25 18.48 -21.17
CA SER A 459 9.79 19.04 -22.45
C SER A 459 9.51 17.94 -23.46
N ILE A 460 8.53 18.16 -24.34
CA ILE A 460 8.18 17.31 -25.48
C ILE A 460 8.51 18.08 -26.75
N ASP A 461 9.28 17.45 -27.65
CA ASP A 461 9.43 17.96 -29.01
C ASP A 461 8.29 17.39 -29.88
N PRO A 462 7.29 18.20 -30.22
CA PRO A 462 6.15 17.73 -31.00
C PRO A 462 6.56 17.24 -32.39
N SER A 463 7.66 17.72 -32.96
CA SER A 463 8.10 17.35 -34.31
C SER A 463 8.57 15.90 -34.42
N GLY A 464 9.00 15.31 -33.30
CA GLY A 464 9.36 13.90 -33.19
C GLY A 464 8.17 12.97 -32.94
N ALA A 465 6.95 13.50 -32.83
CA ALA A 465 5.77 12.68 -32.57
C ALA A 465 5.38 11.81 -33.78
N GLN A 466 5.03 10.56 -33.51
CA GLN A 466 4.59 9.59 -34.48
C GLN A 466 3.22 9.04 -34.11
N PHE A 467 2.34 8.92 -35.11
CA PHE A 467 0.96 8.55 -34.90
C PHE A 467 0.73 7.10 -35.34
N ASN A 468 0.25 6.27 -34.42
CA ASN A 468 -0.10 4.87 -34.70
C ASN A 468 -1.56 4.78 -35.14
N ARG A 469 -1.82 4.12 -36.27
CA ARG A 469 -3.16 3.95 -36.84
C ARG A 469 -3.50 2.48 -37.05
N GLY A 470 -4.77 2.15 -36.83
CA GLY A 470 -5.31 0.84 -37.15
C GLY A 470 -5.44 0.63 -38.65
N ALA A 471 -5.77 -0.61 -39.04
CA ALA A 471 -6.05 -0.96 -40.44
C ALA A 471 -7.21 -0.17 -41.05
N ASP A 472 -8.12 0.34 -40.21
CA ASP A 472 -9.24 1.22 -40.55
C ASP A 472 -8.84 2.70 -40.70
N GLY A 473 -7.56 3.03 -40.53
CA GLY A 473 -7.03 4.40 -40.53
C GLY A 473 -7.32 5.19 -39.26
N ARG A 474 -8.01 4.61 -38.28
CA ARG A 474 -8.33 5.26 -37.00
C ARG A 474 -7.05 5.46 -36.19
N LEU A 475 -6.93 6.63 -35.57
CA LEU A 475 -5.82 6.94 -34.68
C LEU A 475 -5.94 6.13 -33.38
N LEU A 476 -4.97 5.27 -33.12
CA LEU A 476 -4.94 4.39 -31.94
C LEU A 476 -4.04 4.94 -30.83
N GLY A 477 -2.93 5.59 -31.22
CA GLY A 477 -1.96 6.10 -30.26
C GLY A 477 -0.98 7.09 -30.87
N VAL A 478 -0.14 7.66 -30.01
CA VAL A 478 0.93 8.60 -30.34
C VAL A 478 2.19 8.21 -29.56
N ALA A 479 3.31 8.09 -30.27
CA ALA A 479 4.64 8.00 -29.70
C ALA A 479 5.32 9.38 -29.78
N PHE A 480 6.03 9.80 -28.74
CA PHE A 480 6.76 11.07 -28.78
C PHE A 480 8.00 11.05 -27.89
N PRO A 481 9.05 11.82 -28.25
CA PRO A 481 10.22 12.00 -27.42
C PRO A 481 9.88 12.91 -26.23
N LEU A 482 10.22 12.44 -25.04
CA LEU A 482 10.06 13.15 -23.78
C LEU A 482 11.45 13.38 -23.16
N THR A 483 11.89 14.64 -23.13
CA THR A 483 13.14 15.04 -22.48
C THR A 483 12.88 15.41 -21.04
N ILE A 484 13.43 14.64 -20.10
CA ILE A 484 13.26 14.83 -18.66
C ILE A 484 14.47 15.60 -18.11
N MET A 485 14.21 16.60 -17.28
CA MET A 485 15.22 17.40 -16.60
C MET A 485 15.51 16.77 -15.22
N ALA A 486 16.70 16.19 -15.05
CA ALA A 486 17.12 15.62 -13.78
C ALA A 486 17.38 16.72 -12.72
N ALA A 487 17.50 16.33 -11.45
CA ALA A 487 17.66 17.23 -10.31
C ALA A 487 18.94 18.09 -10.38
N GLY A 488 18.90 19.24 -11.07
CA GLY A 488 19.97 20.23 -10.98
C GLY A 488 21.29 19.90 -11.68
N ALA A 489 21.33 18.90 -12.58
CA ALA A 489 22.50 18.66 -13.41
C ALA A 489 22.10 18.09 -14.78
N GLU A 490 22.79 18.55 -15.84
CA GLU A 490 22.98 17.75 -17.03
C GLU A 490 23.50 16.35 -16.62
N PRO A 491 23.06 15.27 -17.28
CA PRO A 491 22.43 15.28 -18.60
C PRO A 491 20.90 15.30 -18.58
N LYS A 492 20.31 16.11 -19.46
CA LYS A 492 18.96 15.86 -19.95
C LYS A 492 18.92 14.47 -20.59
N LYS A 493 17.93 13.65 -20.24
CA LYS A 493 17.73 12.35 -20.89
C LYS A 493 16.39 12.31 -21.60
N THR A 494 16.45 11.97 -22.88
CA THR A 494 15.25 11.73 -23.68
C THR A 494 14.86 10.27 -23.55
N VAL A 495 13.60 10.03 -23.21
CA VAL A 495 12.93 8.72 -23.28
C VAL A 495 11.83 8.81 -24.33
N TRP A 496 11.35 7.66 -24.79
CA TRP A 496 10.20 7.59 -25.69
C TRP A 496 8.97 7.18 -24.91
N MET A 497 7.89 7.93 -25.07
CA MET A 497 6.59 7.56 -24.50
C MET A 497 5.64 7.20 -25.64
N TYR A 498 5.01 6.05 -25.53
CA TYR A 498 3.88 5.66 -26.38
C TYR A 498 2.60 5.75 -25.56
N VAL A 499 1.61 6.47 -26.06
CA VAL A 499 0.33 6.71 -25.40
C VAL A 499 -0.81 6.33 -26.33
N GLU A 500 -1.73 5.50 -25.86
CA GLU A 500 -2.89 5.02 -26.62
C GLU A 500 -4.20 5.24 -25.86
N LYS A 501 -5.30 5.38 -26.60
CA LYS A 501 -6.64 5.37 -25.98
C LYS A 501 -6.92 3.96 -25.45
N ARG A 502 -7.34 3.84 -24.18
CA ARG A 502 -7.63 2.52 -23.58
C ARG A 502 -8.81 1.80 -24.23
N ASP A 503 -9.85 2.55 -24.59
CA ASP A 503 -10.99 2.03 -25.34
C ASP A 503 -11.19 2.91 -26.57
N ALA A 504 -10.67 2.46 -27.71
CA ALA A 504 -10.84 3.20 -28.95
C ALA A 504 -12.33 3.22 -29.39
N SER A 505 -13.18 2.32 -28.87
CA SER A 505 -14.59 2.19 -29.26
C SER A 505 -15.56 3.11 -28.52
N THR A 506 -15.14 3.71 -27.40
CA THR A 506 -15.97 4.66 -26.66
C THR A 506 -15.17 5.95 -26.39
N ASP A 507 -15.50 7.05 -27.07
CA ASP A 507 -15.05 8.42 -26.73
C ASP A 507 -15.69 8.90 -25.41
N ARG A 508 -15.98 8.01 -24.46
CA ARG A 508 -16.58 8.37 -23.19
C ARG A 508 -15.49 8.84 -22.25
N ASP A 509 -15.64 10.04 -21.73
CA ASP A 509 -14.87 10.49 -20.57
C ASP A 509 -15.22 9.61 -19.37
N ILE A 510 -14.32 8.68 -19.04
CA ILE A 510 -14.44 7.84 -17.86
C ILE A 510 -13.94 8.66 -16.68
N ASP A 511 -14.72 8.75 -15.61
CA ASP A 511 -14.26 9.40 -14.40
C ASP A 511 -13.30 8.50 -13.59
N ILE A 512 -12.62 9.08 -12.60
CA ILE A 512 -11.60 8.35 -11.84
C ILE A 512 -12.16 7.16 -11.04
N GLU A 513 -13.42 7.22 -10.64
CA GLU A 513 -14.08 6.13 -9.91
C GLU A 513 -14.39 4.96 -10.84
N ALA A 514 -14.96 5.23 -12.02
CA ALA A 514 -15.23 4.23 -13.03
C ALA A 514 -13.93 3.57 -13.49
N ARG A 515 -12.86 4.36 -13.64
CA ARG A 515 -11.53 3.84 -13.98
C ARG A 515 -10.95 2.95 -12.87
N LEU A 516 -11.00 3.36 -11.60
CA LEU A 516 -10.57 2.52 -10.48
C LEU A 516 -11.40 1.23 -10.40
N LYS A 517 -12.69 1.29 -10.69
CA LYS A 517 -13.56 0.11 -10.75
C LYS A 517 -13.10 -0.88 -11.82
N GLU A 518 -12.79 -0.40 -13.02
CA GLU A 518 -12.25 -1.26 -14.08
C GLU A 518 -10.94 -1.90 -13.67
N ASP A 519 -9.99 -1.12 -13.14
CA ASP A 519 -8.69 -1.63 -12.66
C ASP A 519 -8.85 -2.66 -11.53
N VAL A 520 -9.78 -2.46 -10.60
CA VAL A 520 -10.11 -3.46 -9.56
C VAL A 520 -10.61 -4.76 -10.18
N MET A 521 -11.47 -4.68 -11.20
CA MET A 521 -12.03 -5.85 -11.88
C MET A 521 -11.02 -6.53 -12.81
N GLU A 522 -10.14 -5.78 -13.46
CA GLU A 522 -9.06 -6.28 -14.33
C GLU A 522 -7.94 -6.92 -13.50
N GLY A 523 -7.53 -6.29 -12.40
CA GLY A 523 -6.51 -6.84 -11.49
C GLY A 523 -6.92 -8.16 -10.83
N ARG A 524 -8.23 -8.44 -10.74
CA ARG A 524 -8.75 -9.77 -10.37
C ARG A 524 -8.61 -10.82 -11.47
N LYS A 525 -8.55 -10.39 -12.73
CA LYS A 525 -8.52 -11.25 -13.92
C LYS A 525 -7.12 -11.49 -14.46
N LEU A 526 -6.15 -10.64 -14.10
CA LEU A 526 -4.82 -10.63 -14.70
C LEU A 526 -3.76 -11.03 -13.66
N GLY A 527 -3.09 -12.14 -13.91
CA GLY A 527 -1.94 -12.61 -13.12
C GLY A 527 -0.62 -11.95 -13.49
N GLU A 528 -0.55 -11.15 -14.56
CA GLU A 528 0.68 -10.45 -14.98
C GLU A 528 0.34 -9.41 -16.07
N GLN A 529 0.24 -8.12 -15.73
CA GLN A 529 0.45 -7.04 -16.72
C GLN A 529 1.52 -6.06 -16.24
N ALA A 530 2.72 -6.60 -16.05
CA ALA A 530 3.95 -5.82 -16.01
C ALA A 530 4.22 -5.28 -17.43
N LYS A 531 4.02 -3.97 -17.64
CA LYS A 531 4.63 -3.10 -18.68
C LYS A 531 3.93 -1.75 -18.87
N ILE A 532 2.86 -1.48 -18.12
CA ILE A 532 2.21 -0.16 -18.16
C ILE A 532 2.98 0.81 -17.26
N ALA A 533 3.47 1.90 -17.86
CA ALA A 533 4.32 2.90 -17.21
C ALA A 533 3.54 4.13 -16.74
N PHE A 534 2.42 4.48 -17.39
CA PHE A 534 1.54 5.56 -16.95
C PHE A 534 0.09 5.25 -17.34
N LEU A 535 -0.83 5.58 -16.44
CA LEU A 535 -2.27 5.42 -16.63
C LEU A 535 -2.94 6.73 -16.25
N SER A 536 -3.75 7.25 -17.18
CA SER A 536 -4.76 8.26 -16.84
C SER A 536 -6.15 7.64 -16.97
N ARG A 537 -7.18 8.43 -16.68
CA ARG A 537 -8.57 8.02 -16.87
C ARG A 537 -8.90 7.50 -18.26
N ASN A 538 -8.28 7.99 -19.34
CA ASN A 538 -8.62 7.59 -20.71
C ASN A 538 -7.43 7.02 -21.51
N LEU A 539 -6.21 7.20 -21.01
CA LEU A 539 -4.99 6.85 -21.72
C LEU A 539 -4.20 5.75 -21.01
N LYS A 540 -3.57 4.90 -21.81
CA LYS A 540 -2.55 3.95 -21.38
C LYS A 540 -1.23 4.36 -21.99
N ALA A 541 -0.17 4.35 -21.20
CA ALA A 541 1.14 4.73 -21.67
C ALA A 541 2.24 3.74 -21.27
N ARG A 542 3.22 3.62 -22.15
CA ARG A 542 4.43 2.82 -22.02
C ARG A 542 5.63 3.73 -22.26
N THR A 543 6.74 3.43 -21.59
CA THR A 543 7.96 4.24 -21.68
C THR A 543 9.13 3.36 -22.05
N TYR A 544 9.95 3.83 -22.98
CA TYR A 544 11.08 3.13 -23.57
C TYR A 544 12.33 4.01 -23.49
N GLU A 545 13.52 3.42 -23.38
CA GLU A 545 14.76 4.22 -23.33
C GLU A 545 15.14 4.77 -24.71
N THR A 546 14.79 4.04 -25.76
CA THR A 546 15.15 4.36 -27.14
C THR A 546 13.96 4.16 -28.07
N TYR A 547 14.03 4.78 -29.24
CA TYR A 547 13.02 4.60 -30.28
C TYR A 547 13.01 3.15 -30.81
N ASP A 548 14.18 2.54 -31.00
CA ASP A 548 14.30 1.16 -31.49
C ASP A 548 13.65 0.14 -30.54
N GLU A 549 13.74 0.38 -29.22
CA GLU A 549 13.04 -0.44 -28.22
C GLU A 549 11.52 -0.32 -28.35
N LEU A 550 11.01 0.91 -28.54
CA LEU A 550 9.59 1.17 -28.80
C LEU A 550 9.14 0.44 -30.06
N GLU A 551 9.84 0.61 -31.19
CA GLU A 551 9.47 0.02 -32.47
C GLU A 551 9.45 -1.52 -32.39
N SER A 552 10.43 -2.12 -31.71
CA SER A 552 10.53 -3.55 -31.49
C SER A 552 9.35 -4.09 -30.67
N MET A 553 8.98 -3.38 -29.59
CA MET A 553 7.91 -3.79 -28.69
C MET A 553 6.52 -3.62 -29.30
N GLU A 554 6.29 -2.56 -30.07
CA GLU A 554 5.00 -2.34 -30.73
C GLU A 554 4.79 -3.33 -31.89
N LYS A 555 5.84 -3.67 -32.65
CA LYS A 555 5.78 -4.76 -33.65
C LYS A 555 5.38 -6.09 -33.01
N LEU A 556 5.90 -6.41 -31.83
CA LEU A 556 5.53 -7.63 -31.08
C LEU A 556 4.08 -7.60 -30.58
N SER A 557 3.53 -6.43 -30.28
CA SER A 557 2.14 -6.31 -29.81
C SER A 557 1.10 -6.42 -30.94
N GLN A 558 1.54 -6.27 -32.19
CA GLN A 558 0.70 -6.39 -33.40
C GLN A 558 0.72 -7.80 -34.01
N GLN A 559 1.64 -8.66 -33.56
CA GLN A 559 1.71 -10.08 -33.91
C GLN A 559 0.91 -10.91 -32.90
#